data_AF-A0A2G5IJR8-F1
#
_entry.id   AF-A0A2G5IJR8-F1
#
_cell.length_a   1.000
_cell.length_b   1.000
_cell.length_c   1.000
_cell.angle_alpha   90.00
_cell.angle_beta   90.00
_cell.angle_gamma   90.00
#
_symmetry.space_group_name_H-M   'P 1'
#
loop_
_entity.id
_entity.type
_entity.pdbx_description
1 polymer ?
#
loop_
_entity_poly.entity_id
_entity_poly.type
_entity_poly.pdbx_seq_one_letter_code
_entity_poly.pdbx_strand_id
1 'polypeptide(L)'
;MTETLTPPTVAAGADSPLALLFDIALEIGVQGEDEQRDNAETAALDHVWNAYPDTLGKALDDDDWSGRPAVPGAVLEPSAVAYLDGGLWLHHSSDDDQEQDVLTLIAPCTCGNGYVDTVLDGERDLLQVLTDLRATGGRFPHDSGWPDCDSQRRLRAWGDARP
;
A
#
# COMPACT_ATOMS: atom_id res chain seq x y z
N MET A 1 4.12 11.51 19.19
CA MET A 1 3.66 12.89 19.48
C MET A 1 4.00 13.74 18.26
N THR A 2 3.27 13.53 17.18
CA THR A 2 3.33 14.26 15.93
C THR A 2 2.38 15.44 16.09
N GLU A 3 2.91 16.60 16.45
CA GLU A 3 2.12 17.84 16.50
C GLU A 3 1.81 18.25 15.06
N THR A 4 0.60 17.93 14.58
CA THR A 4 0.05 18.48 13.33
C THR A 4 -0.11 19.98 13.53
N LEU A 5 0.90 20.74 13.10
CA LEU A 5 0.84 22.19 13.07
C LEU A 5 -0.23 22.61 12.06
N THR A 6 -1.47 22.74 12.52
CA THR A 6 -2.51 23.44 11.79
C THR A 6 -2.02 24.87 11.62
N PRO A 7 -1.70 25.32 10.39
CA PRO A 7 -1.18 26.67 10.21
C PRO A 7 -2.27 27.65 10.66
N PRO A 8 -1.91 28.67 11.45
CA PRO A 8 -2.88 29.66 11.89
C PRO A 8 -3.45 30.35 10.66
N THR A 9 -4.78 30.26 10.48
CA THR A 9 -5.56 31.00 9.47
C THR A 9 -5.62 32.48 9.81
N VAL A 10 -4.50 33.09 10.17
CA VAL A 10 -4.39 34.53 10.29
C VAL A 10 -4.06 35.02 8.89
N ALA A 11 -4.92 35.89 8.36
CA ALA A 11 -4.74 36.58 7.10
C ALA A 11 -3.46 37.43 7.15
N ALA A 12 -2.31 36.78 7.02
CA ALA A 12 -1.08 37.37 6.56
C ALA A 12 -1.43 38.01 5.22
N GLY A 13 -1.26 39.34 5.10
CA GLY A 13 -1.46 40.01 3.82
C GLY A 13 -0.66 39.26 2.75
N ALA A 14 -1.24 39.12 1.55
CA ALA A 14 -0.68 38.30 0.47
C ALA A 14 0.79 38.64 0.12
N ASP A 15 1.26 39.83 0.49
CA ASP A 15 2.63 40.31 0.28
C ASP A 15 3.51 40.31 1.56
N SER A 16 3.09 39.64 2.62
CA SER A 16 3.86 39.59 3.87
C SER A 16 4.96 38.52 3.81
N PRO A 17 6.12 38.75 4.46
CA PRO A 17 7.17 37.73 4.56
C PRO A 17 6.70 36.41 5.19
N LEU A 18 5.61 36.41 5.96
CA LEU A 18 4.99 35.20 6.52
C LEU A 18 4.17 34.43 5.49
N ALA A 19 3.49 35.11 4.56
CA ALA A 19 2.81 34.45 3.43
C ALA A 19 3.84 33.72 2.56
N LEU A 20 4.99 34.36 2.27
CA LEU A 20 6.09 33.72 1.56
C LEU A 20 6.64 32.49 2.30
N LEU A 21 6.77 32.56 3.63
CA LEU A 21 7.20 31.41 4.44
C LEU A 21 6.19 30.26 4.41
N PHE A 22 4.89 30.56 4.45
CA PHE A 22 3.85 29.54 4.33
C PHE A 22 3.78 28.95 2.93
N ASP A 23 3.92 29.74 1.87
CA ASP A 23 3.99 29.25 0.50
C ASP A 23 5.21 28.34 0.29
N ILE A 24 6.38 28.73 0.79
CA ILE A 24 7.58 27.88 0.78
C ILE A 24 7.35 26.59 1.58
N ALA A 25 6.73 26.67 2.75
CA ALA A 25 6.43 25.48 3.55
C ALA A 25 5.42 24.55 2.86
N LEU A 26 4.46 25.12 2.12
CA LEU A 26 3.48 24.37 1.34
C LEU A 26 4.13 23.74 0.11
N GLU A 27 5.05 24.45 -0.54
CA GLU A 27 5.83 23.97 -1.67
C GLU A 27 6.83 22.87 -1.26
N ILE A 28 7.46 22.99 -0.08
CA ILE A 28 8.29 21.93 0.52
C ILE A 28 7.43 20.72 0.94
N GLY A 29 6.20 20.95 1.40
CA GLY A 29 5.29 19.91 1.85
C GLY A 29 4.67 19.08 0.71
N VAL A 30 4.70 19.58 -0.53
CA VAL A 30 4.27 18.82 -1.71
C VAL A 30 5.45 18.00 -2.20
N GLN A 31 5.56 16.77 -1.71
CA GLN A 31 6.46 15.79 -2.33
C GLN A 31 6.05 15.54 -3.77
N GLY A 32 7.03 15.56 -4.69
CA GLY A 32 6.79 15.20 -6.08
C GLY A 32 6.38 13.73 -6.20
N GLU A 33 5.64 13.37 -7.24
CA GLU A 33 5.21 11.97 -7.46
C GLU A 33 6.39 10.98 -7.45
N ASP A 34 7.54 11.38 -7.99
CA ASP A 34 8.76 10.56 -7.99
C ASP A 34 9.26 10.29 -6.56
N GLU A 35 9.29 11.32 -5.72
CA GLU A 35 9.69 11.20 -4.32
C GLU A 35 8.70 10.33 -3.53
N GLN A 36 7.39 10.44 -3.81
CA GLN A 36 6.38 9.59 -3.19
C GLN A 36 6.57 8.10 -3.55
N ARG A 37 6.89 7.80 -4.82
CA ARG A 37 7.15 6.42 -5.24
C ARG A 37 8.37 5.86 -4.51
N ASP A 38 9.47 6.59 -4.52
CA ASP A 38 10.74 6.14 -3.93
C ASP A 38 10.61 5.98 -2.40
N ASN A 39 9.85 6.87 -1.75
CA ASN A 39 9.55 6.75 -0.31
C ASN A 39 8.66 5.54 -0.01
N ALA A 40 7.64 5.27 -0.83
CA ALA A 40 6.76 4.13 -0.64
C ALA A 40 7.51 2.79 -0.82
N GLU A 41 8.40 2.70 -1.80
CA GLU A 41 9.30 1.54 -1.99
C GLU A 41 10.19 1.34 -0.77
N THR A 42 10.83 2.42 -0.31
CA THR A 42 11.71 2.39 0.86
C THR A 42 10.96 1.97 2.13
N ALA A 43 9.75 2.49 2.34
CA ALA A 43 8.92 2.14 3.49
C ALA A 43 8.51 0.67 3.46
N ALA A 44 8.14 0.14 2.29
CA ALA A 44 7.79 -1.27 2.15
C ALA A 44 8.97 -2.19 2.46
N LEU A 45 10.16 -1.85 1.99
CA LEU A 45 11.38 -2.59 2.28
C LEU A 45 11.72 -2.57 3.77
N ASP A 46 11.66 -1.40 4.42
CA ASP A 46 11.94 -1.28 5.85
C ASP A 46 10.93 -2.09 6.68
N HIS A 47 9.64 -1.97 6.38
CA HIS A 47 8.60 -2.74 7.04
C HIS A 47 8.84 -4.25 6.89
N VAL A 48 9.12 -4.72 5.68
CA VAL A 48 9.36 -6.14 5.41
C VAL A 48 10.62 -6.65 6.13
N TRP A 49 11.69 -5.86 6.14
CA TRP A 49 12.93 -6.18 6.85
C TRP A 49 12.72 -6.31 8.36
N ASN A 50 11.89 -5.44 8.94
CA ASN A 50 11.66 -5.39 10.38
C ASN A 50 10.59 -6.38 10.87
N ALA A 51 9.48 -6.52 10.16
CA ALA A 51 8.33 -7.36 10.57
C ALA A 51 8.39 -8.80 10.05
N TYR A 52 9.19 -9.07 9.02
CA TYR A 52 9.33 -10.39 8.36
C TYR A 52 10.80 -10.77 8.09
N PRO A 53 11.71 -10.63 9.10
CA PRO A 53 13.15 -10.75 8.90
C PRO A 53 13.61 -12.15 8.46
N ASP A 54 12.83 -13.20 8.78
CA ASP A 54 13.20 -14.58 8.46
C ASP A 54 12.57 -15.11 7.17
N THR A 55 11.69 -14.32 6.54
CA THR A 55 10.94 -14.69 5.34
C THR A 55 11.07 -13.63 4.26
N LEU A 56 10.16 -12.67 4.20
CA LEU A 56 10.09 -11.69 3.11
C LEU A 56 11.35 -10.80 3.07
N GLY A 57 11.90 -10.41 4.22
CA GLY A 57 13.12 -9.59 4.30
C GLY A 57 14.39 -10.27 3.78
N LYS A 58 14.35 -11.59 3.52
CA LYS A 58 15.43 -12.34 2.87
C LYS A 58 15.14 -12.70 1.42
N ALA A 59 13.88 -12.61 1.02
CA ALA A 59 13.40 -13.11 -0.26
C ALA A 59 13.12 -12.00 -1.27
N LEU A 60 12.90 -10.77 -0.80
CA LEU A 60 12.63 -9.60 -1.62
C LEU A 60 13.77 -8.60 -1.49
N ASP A 61 14.23 -8.12 -2.64
CA ASP A 61 15.20 -7.04 -2.77
C ASP A 61 14.48 -5.72 -3.16
N ASP A 62 15.24 -4.63 -3.28
CA ASP A 62 14.71 -3.32 -3.63
C ASP A 62 14.04 -3.29 -5.01
N ASP A 63 14.65 -3.96 -5.99
CA ASP A 63 14.14 -4.04 -7.36
C ASP A 63 12.81 -4.81 -7.50
N ASP A 64 12.38 -5.55 -6.47
CA ASP A 64 11.11 -6.29 -6.48
C ASP A 64 9.90 -5.40 -6.19
N TRP A 65 10.13 -4.22 -5.61
CA TRP A 65 9.08 -3.26 -5.26
C TRP A 65 8.86 -2.22 -6.36
N SER A 66 7.62 -1.77 -6.47
CA SER A 66 7.24 -0.69 -7.37
C SER A 66 6.31 0.27 -6.66
N GLY A 67 6.78 1.49 -6.47
CA GLY A 67 6.08 2.59 -5.84
C GLY A 67 4.97 3.14 -6.71
N ARG A 68 3.94 3.64 -6.05
CA ARG A 68 2.77 4.30 -6.62
C ARG A 68 2.57 5.59 -5.84
N PRO A 69 2.50 6.75 -6.53
CA PRO A 69 2.18 7.99 -5.85
C PRO A 69 0.73 7.96 -5.37
N ALA A 70 0.38 8.90 -4.50
CA ALA A 70 -1.00 9.12 -4.14
C ALA A 70 -1.84 9.42 -5.39
N VAL A 71 -3.11 9.00 -5.40
CA VAL A 71 -4.04 9.34 -6.49
C VAL A 71 -4.98 10.45 -6.01
N PRO A 72 -4.83 11.70 -6.52
CA PRO A 72 -5.67 12.80 -6.12
C PRO A 72 -7.15 12.53 -6.36
N GLY A 73 -7.98 12.79 -5.33
CA GLY A 73 -9.44 12.61 -5.41
C GLY A 73 -9.94 11.17 -5.25
N ALA A 74 -9.04 10.19 -5.10
CA ALA A 74 -9.40 8.79 -4.81
C ALA A 74 -9.14 8.37 -3.35
N VAL A 75 -8.55 9.25 -2.52
CA VAL A 75 -8.10 8.95 -1.14
C VAL A 75 -7.22 7.68 -1.13
N LEU A 76 -6.33 7.60 -2.11
CA LEU A 76 -5.33 6.54 -2.21
C LEU A 76 -3.98 7.19 -1.90
N GLU A 77 -3.42 6.81 -0.76
CA GLU A 77 -2.09 7.24 -0.31
C GLU A 77 -0.97 6.59 -1.15
N PRO A 78 0.27 7.10 -1.07
CA PRO A 78 1.40 6.44 -1.68
C PRO A 78 1.52 4.98 -1.20
N SER A 79 1.79 4.08 -2.12
CA SER A 79 1.85 2.65 -1.83
C SER A 79 2.93 1.97 -2.65
N ALA A 80 3.33 0.76 -2.27
CA ALA A 80 4.26 -0.04 -3.04
C ALA A 80 3.71 -1.44 -3.27
N VAL A 81 4.06 -2.02 -4.41
CA VAL A 81 3.59 -3.35 -4.83
C VAL A 81 4.78 -4.20 -5.23
N ALA A 82 4.81 -5.46 -4.77
CA ALA A 82 5.75 -6.47 -5.24
C ALA A 82 5.00 -7.65 -5.88
N TYR A 83 5.51 -8.15 -7.01
CA TYR A 83 4.95 -9.32 -7.70
C TYR A 83 5.76 -10.57 -7.35
N LEU A 84 5.09 -11.60 -6.80
CA LEU A 84 5.74 -12.81 -6.29
C LEU A 84 5.65 -14.02 -7.24
N ASP A 85 5.40 -13.77 -8.53
CA ASP A 85 5.02 -14.81 -9.50
C ASP A 85 3.74 -15.58 -9.14
N GLY A 86 3.29 -16.45 -10.06
CA GLY A 86 2.10 -17.28 -9.84
C GLY A 86 0.79 -16.50 -9.71
N GLY A 87 0.80 -15.20 -10.03
CA GLY A 87 -0.31 -14.29 -9.79
C GLY A 87 -0.41 -13.78 -8.34
N LEU A 88 0.60 -13.96 -7.50
CA LEU A 88 0.61 -13.43 -6.14
C LEU A 88 1.23 -12.03 -6.12
N TRP A 89 0.68 -11.16 -5.29
CA TRP A 89 1.16 -9.78 -5.11
C TRP A 89 1.20 -9.42 -3.64
N LEU A 90 2.17 -8.61 -3.25
CA LEU A 90 2.15 -7.87 -1.99
C LEU A 90 1.79 -6.43 -2.28
N HIS A 91 0.94 -5.85 -1.44
CA HIS A 91 0.62 -4.43 -1.43
C HIS A 91 0.95 -3.86 -0.07
N HIS A 92 1.83 -2.86 -0.05
CA HIS A 92 2.24 -2.11 1.11
C HIS A 92 1.63 -0.71 1.06
N SER A 93 0.97 -0.29 2.13
CA SER A 93 0.41 1.06 2.27
C SER A 93 0.51 1.53 3.71
N SER A 94 0.67 2.83 3.92
CA SER A 94 0.50 3.44 5.23
C SER A 94 -0.98 3.63 5.55
N ASP A 95 -1.41 3.22 6.75
CA ASP A 95 -2.71 3.59 7.30
C ASP A 95 -2.56 4.90 8.09
N ASP A 96 -2.98 6.01 7.49
CA ASP A 96 -2.89 7.36 8.06
C ASP A 96 -3.63 7.49 9.42
N ASP A 97 -4.70 6.70 9.63
CA ASP A 97 -5.45 6.75 10.89
C ASP A 97 -4.71 6.06 12.04
N GLN A 98 -3.78 5.15 11.73
CA GLN A 98 -3.11 4.30 12.70
C GLN A 98 -1.59 4.45 12.75
N GLU A 99 -1.00 5.29 11.87
CA GLU A 99 0.46 5.43 11.66
C GLU A 99 1.13 4.04 11.57
N GLN A 100 0.45 3.07 10.96
CA GLN A 100 0.89 1.69 10.86
C GLN A 100 1.02 1.29 9.41
N ASP A 101 2.18 0.72 9.10
CA ASP A 101 2.43 0.09 7.82
C ASP A 101 1.58 -1.18 7.69
N VAL A 102 0.79 -1.26 6.62
CA VAL A 102 -0.08 -2.40 6.34
C VAL A 102 0.49 -3.17 5.16
N LEU A 103 0.76 -4.46 5.36
CA LEU A 103 1.15 -5.37 4.30
C LEU A 103 -0.03 -6.30 3.97
N THR A 104 -0.43 -6.34 2.71
CA THR A 104 -1.54 -7.18 2.23
C THR A 104 -1.03 -8.16 1.18
N LEU A 105 -1.30 -9.45 1.37
CA LEU A 105 -1.10 -10.47 0.35
C LEU A 105 -2.36 -10.61 -0.50
N ILE A 106 -2.19 -10.51 -1.82
CA ILE A 106 -3.26 -10.66 -2.80
C ILE A 106 -2.96 -11.90 -3.64
N ALA A 107 -3.82 -12.92 -3.57
CA ALA A 107 -3.62 -14.16 -4.31
C ALA A 107 -4.90 -14.64 -5.02
N PRO A 108 -4.77 -15.44 -6.11
CA PRO A 108 -5.92 -15.90 -6.86
C PRO A 108 -6.85 -16.76 -6.01
N CYS A 109 -8.16 -16.66 -6.25
CA CYS A 109 -9.14 -17.49 -5.57
C CYS A 109 -9.22 -18.90 -6.21
N THR A 110 -9.49 -19.92 -5.39
CA THR A 110 -9.76 -21.29 -5.84
C THR A 110 -11.00 -21.41 -6.74
N CYS A 111 -11.97 -20.48 -6.64
CA CYS A 111 -13.13 -20.44 -7.53
C CYS A 111 -12.81 -19.95 -8.96
N GLY A 112 -11.63 -19.39 -9.18
CA GLY A 112 -11.18 -18.88 -10.49
C GLY A 112 -11.75 -17.52 -10.91
N ASN A 113 -12.63 -16.91 -10.11
CA ASN A 113 -13.36 -15.70 -10.49
C ASN A 113 -12.69 -14.38 -10.07
N GLY A 114 -11.61 -14.43 -9.28
CA GLY A 114 -10.98 -13.21 -8.77
C GLY A 114 -9.80 -13.49 -7.86
N TYR A 115 -9.52 -12.52 -7.00
CA TYR A 115 -8.45 -12.53 -6.02
C TYR A 115 -9.03 -12.35 -4.63
N VAL A 116 -8.27 -12.78 -3.63
CA VAL A 116 -8.54 -12.52 -2.23
C VAL A 116 -7.34 -11.77 -1.68
N ASP A 117 -7.63 -10.68 -0.99
CA ASP A 117 -6.71 -9.87 -0.21
C ASP A 117 -6.73 -10.32 1.26
N THR A 118 -5.55 -10.40 1.87
CA THR A 118 -5.37 -10.77 3.28
C THR A 118 -4.30 -9.89 3.88
N VAL A 119 -4.68 -9.08 4.86
CA VAL A 119 -3.75 -8.28 5.66
C VAL A 119 -2.90 -9.21 6.49
N LEU A 120 -1.59 -8.96 6.50
CA LEU A 120 -0.59 -9.72 7.25
C LEU A 120 -0.17 -8.93 8.49
N ASP A 121 -0.33 -9.54 9.67
CA ASP A 121 0.06 -8.97 10.96
C ASP A 121 1.40 -9.56 11.47
N GLY A 122 2.34 -9.74 10.55
CA GLY A 122 3.70 -10.23 10.82
C GLY A 122 3.96 -11.69 10.44
N GLU A 123 5.18 -12.14 10.74
CA GLU A 123 5.76 -13.39 10.24
C GLU A 123 4.93 -14.65 10.53
N ARG A 124 4.33 -14.74 11.72
CA ARG A 124 3.50 -15.89 12.09
C ARG A 124 2.28 -16.02 11.19
N ASP A 125 1.65 -14.89 10.86
CA ASP A 125 0.46 -14.86 10.03
C ASP A 125 0.79 -15.21 8.58
N LEU A 126 1.89 -14.63 8.06
CA LEU A 126 2.43 -15.02 6.75
C LEU A 126 2.66 -16.53 6.64
N LEU A 127 3.30 -17.17 7.62
CA LEU A 127 3.57 -18.61 7.57
C LEU A 127 2.28 -19.47 7.59
N GLN A 128 1.26 -19.01 8.31
CA GLN A 128 -0.05 -19.66 8.31
C GLN A 128 -0.69 -19.57 6.92
N VAL A 129 -0.74 -18.35 6.35
CA VAL A 129 -1.30 -18.10 5.02
C VAL A 129 -0.55 -18.89 3.93
N LEU A 130 0.79 -18.93 3.97
CA LEU A 130 1.59 -19.70 3.02
C LEU A 130 1.33 -21.21 3.13
N THR A 131 1.03 -21.72 4.32
CA THR A 131 0.65 -23.13 4.51
C THR A 131 -0.68 -23.43 3.82
N ASP A 132 -1.66 -22.55 3.95
CA ASP A 132 -2.98 -22.69 3.32
C ASP A 132 -2.87 -22.60 1.79
N LEU A 133 -2.11 -21.62 1.29
CA LEU A 133 -1.83 -21.48 -0.14
C LEU A 133 -1.10 -22.70 -0.70
N ARG A 134 -0.18 -23.30 0.05
CA ARG A 134 0.51 -24.52 -0.40
C ARG A 134 -0.46 -25.68 -0.59
N ALA A 135 -1.45 -25.83 0.31
CA ALA A 135 -2.45 -26.88 0.22
C ALA A 135 -3.36 -26.76 -1.02
N THR A 136 -3.51 -25.55 -1.55
CA THR A 136 -4.39 -25.22 -2.69
C THR A 136 -3.65 -24.91 -3.98
N GLY A 137 -2.32 -25.09 -4.01
CA GLY A 137 -1.50 -24.80 -5.19
C GLY A 137 -1.36 -23.29 -5.50
N GLY A 138 -1.31 -22.45 -4.47
CA GLY A 138 -1.10 -21.01 -4.55
C GLY A 138 -2.38 -20.18 -4.62
N ARG A 139 -3.51 -20.68 -4.10
CA ARG A 139 -4.82 -20.03 -4.24
C ARG A 139 -5.61 -19.95 -2.94
N PHE A 140 -6.28 -18.85 -2.64
CA PHE A 140 -7.10 -18.79 -1.42
C PHE A 140 -8.34 -19.70 -1.53
N PRO A 141 -8.64 -20.51 -0.50
CA PRO A 141 -9.89 -21.25 -0.43
C PRO A 141 -11.08 -20.29 -0.42
N HIS A 142 -12.13 -20.63 -1.15
CA HIS A 142 -13.37 -19.87 -1.20
C HIS A 142 -14.43 -20.56 -0.34
N ASP A 143 -14.68 -20.07 0.87
CA ASP A 143 -15.87 -20.42 1.62
C ASP A 143 -16.97 -19.39 1.36
N SER A 144 -18.18 -19.86 1.07
CA SER A 144 -19.34 -19.04 0.64
C SER A 144 -19.81 -17.98 1.65
N GLY A 145 -19.11 -17.80 2.77
CA GLY A 145 -19.43 -16.85 3.83
C GLY A 145 -18.55 -15.60 3.84
N TRP A 146 -17.26 -15.72 3.52
CA TRP A 146 -16.22 -14.68 3.64
C TRP A 146 -14.83 -15.32 3.40
N PRO A 147 -13.82 -14.66 2.80
CA PRO A 147 -13.82 -13.35 2.15
C PRO A 147 -14.45 -13.39 0.75
N ASP A 148 -15.08 -12.28 0.36
CA ASP A 148 -15.68 -12.13 -0.96
C ASP A 148 -14.57 -12.01 -2.02
N CYS A 149 -14.38 -13.03 -2.86
CA CYS A 149 -13.36 -13.00 -3.92
C CYS A 149 -13.70 -12.03 -5.07
N ASP A 150 -14.81 -11.30 -4.96
CA ASP A 150 -15.26 -10.27 -5.91
C ASP A 150 -14.55 -8.91 -5.71
N SER A 151 -13.61 -8.77 -4.76
CA SER A 151 -12.91 -7.49 -4.50
C SER A 151 -12.19 -6.91 -5.74
N GLN A 152 -11.88 -7.73 -6.75
CA GLN A 152 -11.26 -7.31 -8.02
C GLN A 152 -12.21 -7.24 -9.24
N ARG A 153 -13.50 -7.58 -9.11
CA ARG A 153 -14.47 -7.42 -10.21
C ARG A 153 -14.62 -5.96 -10.63
N ARG A 154 -14.52 -5.03 -9.66
CA ARG A 154 -14.59 -3.58 -9.90
C ARG A 154 -13.38 -3.05 -10.66
N LEU A 155 -12.18 -3.58 -10.42
CA LEU A 155 -10.96 -3.18 -11.14
C LEU A 155 -10.98 -3.67 -12.61
N ARG A 156 -11.52 -4.88 -12.88
CA ARG A 156 -11.79 -5.31 -14.26
C ARG A 156 -12.86 -4.44 -14.93
N ALA A 157 -13.95 -4.12 -14.25
CA ALA A 157 -14.99 -3.24 -14.77
C ALA A 157 -14.49 -1.81 -15.04
N TRP A 158 -13.47 -1.34 -14.32
CA TRP A 158 -12.83 -0.04 -14.57
C TRP A 158 -11.83 -0.08 -15.75
N GLY A 159 -11.14 -1.22 -15.93
CA GLY A 159 -10.29 -1.47 -17.10
C GLY A 159 -11.08 -1.57 -18.41
N ASP A 160 -12.29 -2.15 -18.37
CA ASP A 160 -13.20 -2.25 -19.52
C ASP A 160 -13.96 -0.94 -19.82
N ALA A 161 -13.85 0.06 -18.94
CA ALA A 161 -14.57 1.34 -19.04
C ALA A 161 -13.73 2.49 -19.64
N ARG A 162 -12.51 2.24 -20.13
CA ARG A 162 -11.78 3.23 -20.94
C ARG A 162 -12.08 3.06 -22.44
N PRO A 163 -12.30 4.16 -23.18
CA PRO A 163 -12.56 4.13 -24.63
C PRO A 163 -11.34 3.68 -25.45
#